data_AF-A0A972RB04-F1
#
_entry.id   AF-A0A972RB04-F1
#
_cell.length_a   1.000
_cell.length_b   1.000
_cell.length_c   1.000
_cell.angle_alpha   90.00
_cell.angle_beta   90.00
_cell.angle_gamma   90.00
#
_symmetry.space_group_name_H-M   'P 1'
#
loop_
_entity.id
_entity.type
_entity.pdbx_description
1 polymer ?
#
loop_
_entity_poly.entity_id
_entity_poly.type
_entity_poly.pdbx_seq_one_letter_code
_entity_poly.pdbx_strand_id
1 'polypeptide(L)'
;MHAQDECFRPERETKLTYMRDILNHIKVLFFGVSWHRAEIYSFKENSVHHYSIINPEVDPAEEKAPSSSKILGFNIDHKASFQEAVPDIIKNIQPETFGALFLVTQTRKDATYLIKTLEILSFSDIELYGADPDYFYSLAPLTTDYHETIEQYILGLKTDFSFAGKFKQIIKNVMIHTRLSGKLYEYFVITAQP
;
A
#
# COMPACT_ATOMS: atom_id res chain seq x y z
N MET A 1 -12.86 5.99 46.27
CA MET A 1 -14.25 5.50 46.23
C MET A 1 -14.83 5.95 44.90
N HIS A 2 -15.07 4.97 44.02
CA HIS A 2 -15.86 4.98 42.78
C HIS A 2 -15.87 6.22 41.88
N ALA A 3 -15.13 6.14 40.76
CA ALA A 3 -15.58 6.71 39.49
C ALA A 3 -16.13 5.55 38.66
N GLN A 4 -17.42 5.64 38.34
CA GLN A 4 -18.21 4.65 37.64
C GLN A 4 -17.88 4.58 36.14
N ASP A 5 -18.10 3.39 35.63
CA ASP A 5 -18.14 2.98 34.24
C ASP A 5 -19.14 3.76 33.35
N GLU A 6 -18.68 3.90 32.12
CA GLU A 6 -19.39 3.86 30.83
C GLU A 6 -20.47 4.91 30.47
N CYS A 7 -20.11 5.70 29.45
CA CYS A 7 -20.82 5.64 28.18
C CYS A 7 -19.80 5.84 27.05
N PHE A 8 -19.24 4.73 26.55
CA PHE A 8 -18.22 4.74 25.49
C PHE A 8 -18.91 4.97 24.12
N ARG A 9 -18.51 6.04 23.45
CA ARG A 9 -19.10 6.57 22.20
C ARG A 9 -18.66 5.78 20.95
N PRO A 10 -19.37 5.90 19.80
CA PRO A 10 -19.19 5.13 18.57
C PRO A 10 -17.86 5.31 17.81
N GLU A 11 -16.84 5.92 18.42
CA GLU A 11 -15.55 6.21 17.77
C GLU A 11 -14.60 5.00 17.74
N ARG A 12 -14.89 3.93 18.48
CA ARG A 12 -14.09 2.69 18.46
C ARG A 12 -14.33 1.86 17.19
N GLU A 13 -15.56 1.79 16.69
CA GLU A 13 -15.89 0.96 15.53
C GLU A 13 -15.27 1.51 14.23
N THR A 14 -15.33 2.82 14.00
CA THR A 14 -14.74 3.44 12.80
C THR A 14 -13.22 3.29 12.77
N LYS A 15 -12.57 3.40 13.94
CA LYS A 15 -11.11 3.24 14.08
C LYS A 15 -10.69 1.78 13.90
N LEU A 16 -11.51 0.84 14.37
CA LEU A 16 -11.31 -0.60 14.17
C LEU A 16 -11.51 -1.02 12.71
N THR A 17 -12.53 -0.53 12.02
CA THR A 17 -12.77 -0.81 10.61
C THR A 17 -11.65 -0.25 9.73
N TYR A 18 -11.27 1.01 9.95
CA TYR A 18 -10.15 1.65 9.25
C TYR A 18 -8.82 0.92 9.46
N MET A 19 -8.50 0.50 10.68
CA MET A 19 -7.32 -0.31 10.95
C MET A 19 -7.40 -1.71 10.33
N ARG A 20 -8.59 -2.32 10.29
CA ARG A 20 -8.81 -3.63 9.70
C ARG A 20 -8.66 -3.60 8.18
N ASP A 21 -9.13 -2.54 7.54
CA ASP A 21 -8.95 -2.30 6.10
C ASP A 21 -7.47 -2.10 5.80
N ILE A 22 -6.75 -1.26 6.55
CA ILE A 22 -5.29 -1.07 6.37
C ILE A 22 -4.51 -2.36 6.65
N LEU A 23 -4.87 -3.13 7.66
CA LEU A 23 -4.26 -4.43 7.93
C LEU A 23 -4.54 -5.44 6.81
N ASN A 24 -5.75 -5.43 6.25
CA ASN A 24 -6.09 -6.25 5.10
C ASN A 24 -5.28 -5.79 3.87
N HIS A 25 -5.10 -4.48 3.66
CA HIS A 25 -4.21 -3.94 2.62
C HIS A 25 -2.76 -4.35 2.85
N ILE A 26 -2.24 -4.27 4.07
CA ILE A 26 -0.91 -4.80 4.42
C ILE A 26 -0.85 -6.29 4.09
N LYS A 27 -1.85 -7.09 4.46
CA LYS A 27 -1.89 -8.52 4.09
C LYS A 27 -1.93 -8.77 2.58
N VAL A 28 -2.68 -7.95 1.82
CA VAL A 28 -2.76 -8.00 0.34
C VAL A 28 -1.38 -7.85 -0.30
N LEU A 29 -0.52 -7.03 0.30
CA LEU A 29 0.73 -6.58 -0.30
C LEU A 29 1.90 -7.53 -0.07
N PHE A 30 1.83 -8.41 0.94
CA PHE A 30 3.02 -9.09 1.48
C PHE A 30 2.97 -10.62 1.45
N PHE A 31 2.25 -11.25 0.51
CA PHE A 31 2.46 -12.64 0.04
C PHE A 31 3.33 -13.55 0.95
N GLY A 32 2.85 -13.92 2.14
CA GLY A 32 3.59 -14.82 3.03
C GLY A 32 5.05 -14.43 3.38
N VAL A 33 5.45 -13.16 3.21
CA VAL A 33 6.76 -12.65 3.60
C VAL A 33 6.72 -12.28 5.07
N SER A 34 7.78 -12.64 5.81
CA SER A 34 7.96 -12.30 7.23
C SER A 34 8.22 -10.79 7.43
N TRP A 35 7.20 -9.97 7.25
CA TRP A 35 7.25 -8.57 7.68
C TRP A 35 7.21 -8.50 9.20
N HIS A 36 7.94 -7.57 9.80
CA HIS A 36 7.96 -7.47 11.28
C HIS A 36 7.18 -6.27 11.79
N ARG A 37 7.23 -5.17 11.05
CA ARG A 37 6.58 -3.93 11.45
C ARG A 37 6.06 -3.16 10.24
N ALA A 38 4.87 -2.59 10.40
CA ALA A 38 4.30 -1.62 9.49
C ALA A 38 4.11 -0.29 10.21
N GLU A 39 4.68 0.77 9.67
CA GLU A 39 4.45 2.15 10.10
C GLU A 39 3.44 2.79 9.13
N ILE A 40 2.33 3.30 9.65
CA ILE A 40 1.26 3.88 8.86
C ILE A 40 1.14 5.36 9.22
N TYR A 41 1.22 6.21 8.20
CA TYR A 41 1.04 7.65 8.34
C TYR A 41 -0.25 8.07 7.64
N SER A 42 -1.13 8.75 8.36
CA SER A 42 -2.37 9.32 7.84
C SER A 42 -2.27 10.84 7.84
N PHE A 43 -2.39 11.44 6.66
CA PHE A 43 -2.28 12.88 6.44
C PHE A 43 -3.67 13.49 6.33
N LYS A 44 -4.03 14.33 7.31
CA LYS A 44 -5.28 15.10 7.35
C LYS A 44 -4.97 16.60 7.27
N GLU A 45 -6.00 17.43 7.09
CA GLU A 45 -5.88 18.86 6.77
C GLU A 45 -4.79 19.62 7.56
N ASN A 46 -4.58 19.29 8.85
CA ASN A 46 -3.53 19.90 9.67
C ASN A 46 -2.82 18.92 10.61
N SER A 47 -2.88 17.61 10.34
CA SER A 47 -2.28 16.62 11.23
C SER A 47 -1.74 15.41 10.47
N VAL A 48 -0.59 14.93 10.95
CA VAL A 48 -0.03 13.63 10.56
C VAL A 48 -0.24 12.70 11.74
N HIS A 49 -1.07 11.68 11.55
CA HIS A 49 -1.26 10.63 12.54
C HIS A 49 -0.36 9.44 12.19
N HIS A 50 0.38 8.94 13.18
CA HIS A 50 1.29 7.82 13.02
C HIS A 50 0.79 6.62 13.84
N TYR A 51 0.81 5.44 13.23
CA TYR A 51 0.44 4.16 13.84
C TYR A 51 1.53 3.14 13.53
N SER A 52 1.94 2.38 14.54
CA SER A 52 2.86 1.26 14.37
C SER A 52 2.12 -0.04 14.62
N ILE A 53 2.25 -0.98 13.70
CA ILE A 53 1.69 -2.33 13.79
C ILE A 53 2.86 -3.30 13.78
N ILE A 54 2.96 -4.10 14.84
CA ILE A 54 3.91 -5.22 14.90
C ILE A 54 3.20 -6.46 14.36
N ASN A 55 3.88 -7.24 13.52
CA ASN A 55 3.34 -8.49 13.03
C ASN A 55 3.13 -9.45 14.22
N PRO A 56 1.89 -9.90 14.50
CA PRO A 56 1.61 -10.79 15.62
C PRO A 56 2.29 -12.16 15.51
N GLU A 57 2.80 -12.52 14.32
CA GLU A 57 3.45 -13.81 14.05
C GLU A 57 4.98 -13.77 14.24
N VAL A 58 5.56 -12.59 14.52
CA VAL A 58 7.01 -12.45 14.73
C VAL A 58 7.38 -12.75 16.18
N ASP A 59 8.42 -13.56 16.37
CA ASP A 59 8.97 -13.86 17.69
C ASP A 59 9.47 -12.55 18.34
N PRO A 60 9.13 -12.25 19.61
CA PRO A 60 9.65 -11.10 20.34
C PRO A 60 11.18 -10.99 20.35
N ALA A 61 11.90 -12.09 20.16
CA ALA A 61 13.36 -12.10 20.02
C ALA A 61 13.86 -11.50 18.69
N GLU A 62 13.08 -11.65 17.61
CA GLU A 62 13.37 -11.12 16.27
C GLU A 62 12.95 -9.65 16.10
N GLU A 63 12.14 -9.11 17.01
CA GLU A 63 11.72 -7.69 17.01
C GLU A 63 12.92 -6.72 17.03
N LYS A 64 14.06 -7.14 17.59
CA LYS A 64 15.28 -6.33 17.71
C LYS A 64 16.27 -6.53 16.56
N ALA A 65 15.99 -7.43 15.61
CA ALA A 65 16.90 -7.71 14.52
C ALA A 65 16.91 -6.54 13.50
N PRO A 66 18.08 -5.93 13.21
CA PRO A 66 18.19 -4.79 12.31
C PRO A 66 17.94 -5.10 10.82
N SER A 67 17.52 -6.32 10.48
CA SER A 67 17.25 -6.78 9.11
C SER A 67 15.77 -6.95 8.78
N SER A 68 14.87 -6.56 9.68
CA SER A 68 13.43 -6.78 9.46
C SER A 68 12.88 -5.89 8.34
N SER A 69 12.20 -6.46 7.36
CA SER A 69 11.44 -5.71 6.35
C SER A 69 10.46 -4.76 7.04
N LYS A 70 10.51 -3.46 6.67
CA LYS A 70 9.65 -2.41 7.20
C LYS A 70 8.69 -1.94 6.12
N ILE A 71 7.41 -1.88 6.48
CA ILE A 71 6.35 -1.44 5.58
C ILE A 71 5.98 -0.02 5.96
N LEU A 72 5.81 0.86 4.97
CA LEU A 72 5.27 2.19 5.17
C LEU A 72 3.95 2.36 4.42
N GLY A 73 2.87 2.52 5.18
CA GLY A 73 1.56 2.87 4.62
C GLY A 73 1.35 4.38 4.63
N PHE A 74 0.83 4.94 3.54
CA PHE A 74 0.37 6.33 3.51
C PHE A 74 -1.13 6.38 3.22
N ASN A 75 -1.92 6.89 4.17
CA ASN A 75 -3.30 7.29 3.90
C ASN A 75 -3.35 8.81 3.67
N ILE A 76 -3.77 9.22 2.48
CA ILE A 76 -3.67 10.61 2.02
C ILE A 76 -5.07 11.21 1.95
N ASP A 77 -5.56 11.75 3.06
CA ASP A 77 -6.82 12.51 3.08
C ASP A 77 -6.58 13.98 2.68
N HIS A 78 -5.37 14.50 2.92
CA HIS A 78 -4.97 15.87 2.59
C HIS A 78 -3.60 15.94 1.88
N LYS A 79 -3.61 16.46 0.65
CA LYS A 79 -2.45 16.40 -0.25
C LYS A 79 -1.31 17.34 0.11
N ALA A 80 -1.59 18.56 0.58
CA ALA A 80 -0.53 19.52 0.89
C ALA A 80 0.32 19.02 2.07
N SER A 81 -0.32 18.57 3.15
CA SER A 81 0.37 17.99 4.32
C SER A 81 1.18 16.74 3.96
N PHE A 82 0.68 15.93 3.02
CA PHE A 82 1.43 14.79 2.48
C PHE A 82 2.71 15.23 1.77
N GLN A 83 2.63 16.18 0.85
CA GLN A 83 3.81 16.63 0.09
C GLN A 83 4.83 17.37 0.95
N GLU A 84 4.41 18.03 2.02
CA GLU A 84 5.31 18.70 2.96
C GLU A 84 6.04 17.71 3.88
N ALA A 85 5.33 16.72 4.44
CA ALA A 85 5.88 15.86 5.49
C ALA A 85 6.61 14.61 4.98
N VAL A 86 6.25 14.09 3.79
CA VAL A 86 6.78 12.82 3.28
C VAL A 86 8.30 12.81 3.09
N PRO A 87 8.96 13.84 2.52
CA PRO A 87 10.40 13.83 2.35
C PRO A 87 11.14 13.65 3.69
N ASP A 88 10.69 14.34 4.73
CA ASP A 88 11.26 14.24 6.07
C ASP A 88 10.98 12.87 6.70
N ILE A 89 9.77 12.32 6.52
CA ILE A 89 9.45 10.97 6.98
C ILE A 89 10.39 9.95 6.34
N ILE A 90 10.51 9.94 5.01
CA ILE A 90 11.36 8.98 4.29
C ILE A 90 12.84 9.20 4.61
N LYS A 91 13.31 10.44 4.76
CA LYS A 91 14.70 10.72 5.13
C LYS A 91 15.07 10.23 6.53
N ASN A 92 14.12 10.27 7.47
CA ASN A 92 14.32 9.76 8.83
C ASN A 92 14.35 8.23 8.89
N ILE A 93 13.94 7.55 7.82
CA ILE A 93 13.98 6.10 7.71
C ILE A 93 15.40 5.72 7.28
N GLN A 94 16.21 5.26 8.24
CA GLN A 94 17.61 4.90 8.03
C GLN A 94 17.73 3.73 7.03
N PRO A 95 18.14 3.97 5.77
CA PRO A 95 18.10 2.96 4.69
C PRO A 95 18.92 1.71 5.00
N GLU A 96 20.03 1.91 5.70
CA GLU A 96 20.95 0.89 6.23
C GLU A 96 20.26 -0.17 7.12
N THR A 97 19.05 0.10 7.63
CA THR A 97 18.39 -0.69 8.69
C THR A 97 17.21 -1.54 8.21
N PHE A 98 16.98 -1.65 6.90
CA PHE A 98 15.91 -2.47 6.35
C PHE A 98 16.29 -3.06 4.99
N GLY A 99 15.87 -4.30 4.73
CA GLY A 99 16.18 -4.98 3.47
C GLY A 99 15.37 -4.52 2.26
N ALA A 100 14.16 -3.97 2.48
CA ALA A 100 13.32 -3.42 1.43
C ALA A 100 12.29 -2.45 2.04
N LEU A 101 12.00 -1.38 1.29
CA LEU A 101 10.97 -0.42 1.60
C LEU A 101 9.75 -0.66 0.72
N PHE A 102 8.57 -0.57 1.34
CA PHE A 102 7.32 -0.70 0.64
C PHE A 102 6.41 0.47 0.98
N LEU A 103 5.93 1.17 -0.04
CA LEU A 103 5.02 2.30 0.07
C LEU A 103 3.67 1.97 -0.56
N VAL A 104 2.58 2.44 0.05
CA VAL A 104 1.22 2.17 -0.42
C VAL A 104 0.46 3.48 -0.56
N THR A 105 -0.27 3.63 -1.66
CA THR A 105 -1.15 4.78 -1.90
C THR A 105 -2.36 4.39 -2.74
N GLN A 106 -3.43 5.20 -2.68
CA GLN A 106 -4.67 4.98 -3.43
C GLN A 106 -4.60 5.53 -4.86
N THR A 107 -3.71 6.48 -5.15
CA THR A 107 -3.69 7.13 -6.46
C THR A 107 -2.34 7.01 -7.16
N ARG A 108 -2.38 6.78 -8.47
CA ARG A 108 -1.17 6.75 -9.31
C ARG A 108 -0.39 8.07 -9.26
N LYS A 109 -1.08 9.20 -9.08
CA LYS A 109 -0.44 10.52 -8.99
C LYS A 109 0.43 10.63 -7.75
N ASP A 110 -0.08 10.16 -6.61
CA ASP A 110 0.67 10.17 -5.36
C ASP A 110 1.78 9.12 -5.40
N ALA A 111 1.56 7.98 -6.06
CA ALA A 111 2.61 7.00 -6.30
C ALA A 111 3.76 7.59 -7.12
N THR A 112 3.43 8.32 -8.18
CA THR A 112 4.43 9.02 -9.01
C THR A 112 5.20 10.07 -8.21
N TYR A 113 4.54 10.76 -7.28
CA TYR A 113 5.21 11.71 -6.39
C TYR A 113 6.20 10.99 -5.47
N LEU A 114 5.78 9.89 -4.83
CA LEU A 114 6.63 9.09 -3.95
C LEU A 114 7.85 8.52 -4.67
N ILE A 115 7.68 7.99 -5.88
CA ILE A 115 8.80 7.50 -6.71
C ILE A 115 9.84 8.61 -6.91
N LYS A 116 9.42 9.82 -7.28
CA LYS A 116 10.34 10.96 -7.43
C LYS A 116 11.02 11.34 -6.12
N THR A 117 10.30 11.29 -5.00
CA THR A 117 10.89 11.55 -3.68
C THR A 117 11.94 10.49 -3.34
N LEU A 118 11.68 9.22 -3.61
CA LEU A 118 12.63 8.12 -3.41
C LEU A 118 13.87 8.26 -4.30
N GLU A 119 13.70 8.60 -5.58
CA GLU A 119 14.79 8.88 -6.52
C GLU A 119 15.69 10.03 -6.00
N ILE A 120 15.10 11.12 -5.51
CA ILE A 120 15.83 12.25 -4.90
C ILE A 120 16.60 11.80 -3.66
N LEU A 121 16.04 10.87 -2.89
CA LEU A 121 16.66 10.30 -1.70
C LEU A 121 17.62 9.14 -2.02
N SER A 122 17.94 8.93 -3.30
CA SER A 122 18.92 7.95 -3.79
C SER A 122 18.57 6.49 -3.54
N PHE A 123 17.28 6.16 -3.41
CA PHE A 123 16.85 4.75 -3.45
C PHE A 123 17.08 4.16 -4.84
N SER A 124 17.45 2.88 -4.87
CA SER A 124 17.63 2.07 -6.07
C SER A 124 16.45 1.10 -6.27
N ASP A 125 16.39 0.48 -7.45
CA ASP A 125 15.43 -0.60 -7.79
C ASP A 125 13.97 -0.30 -7.42
N ILE A 126 13.51 0.88 -7.83
CA ILE A 126 12.14 1.34 -7.55
C ILE A 126 11.17 0.72 -8.56
N GLU A 127 10.22 -0.07 -8.08
CA GLU A 127 9.18 -0.67 -8.92
C GLU A 127 7.79 -0.22 -8.47
N LEU A 128 6.86 -0.13 -9.44
CA LEU A 128 5.48 0.24 -9.18
C LEU A 128 4.56 -0.91 -9.58
N TYR A 129 3.63 -1.24 -8.69
CA TYR A 129 2.60 -2.24 -8.90
C TYR A 129 1.21 -1.64 -8.72
N GLY A 130 0.25 -2.09 -9.53
CA GLY A 130 -1.17 -1.90 -9.30
C GLY A 130 -1.72 -3.09 -8.51
N ALA A 131 -2.52 -2.82 -7.48
CA ALA A 131 -3.16 -3.85 -6.67
C ALA A 131 -4.68 -3.85 -6.90
N ASP A 132 -5.22 -5.04 -7.12
CA ASP A 132 -6.65 -5.29 -7.30
C ASP A 132 -7.10 -6.32 -6.24
N PRO A 133 -7.85 -5.91 -5.20
CA PRO A 133 -8.20 -6.76 -4.07
C PRO A 133 -9.34 -7.75 -4.37
N ASP A 134 -10.08 -7.57 -5.45
CA ASP A 134 -11.32 -8.33 -5.72
C ASP A 134 -11.06 -9.79 -6.15
N TYR A 135 -9.84 -10.14 -6.56
CA TYR A 135 -9.54 -11.52 -6.99
C TYR A 135 -8.06 -11.86 -6.76
N PHE A 136 -7.79 -12.87 -5.92
CA PHE A 136 -6.48 -13.44 -5.62
C PHE A 136 -5.39 -12.50 -5.07
N TYR A 137 -5.73 -11.27 -4.69
CA TYR A 137 -4.74 -10.30 -4.19
C TYR A 137 -3.55 -10.15 -5.16
N SER A 138 -3.87 -9.90 -6.43
CA SER A 138 -2.88 -9.83 -7.50
C SER A 138 -2.19 -8.47 -7.55
N LEU A 139 -0.85 -8.48 -7.61
CA LEU A 139 -0.02 -7.33 -7.97
C LEU A 139 0.32 -7.39 -9.46
N ALA A 140 -0.04 -6.34 -10.18
CA ALA A 140 0.32 -6.15 -11.57
C ALA A 140 1.49 -5.17 -11.67
N PRO A 141 2.69 -5.59 -12.12
CA PRO A 141 3.80 -4.66 -12.30
C PRO A 141 3.45 -3.64 -13.38
N LEU A 142 3.68 -2.36 -13.12
CA LEU A 142 3.37 -1.23 -14.02
C LEU A 142 4.62 -0.58 -14.62
N THR A 143 5.81 -0.96 -14.16
CA THR A 143 7.10 -0.45 -14.63
C THR A 143 7.86 -1.40 -15.55
N THR A 144 7.40 -2.65 -15.70
CA THR A 144 8.10 -3.67 -16.51
C THR A 144 7.69 -3.62 -17.98
N ASP A 145 8.59 -4.04 -18.87
CA ASP A 145 8.31 -4.15 -20.31
C ASP A 145 7.19 -5.16 -20.62
N TYR A 146 6.95 -6.11 -19.71
CA TYR A 146 5.94 -7.16 -19.83
C TYR A 146 4.63 -6.86 -19.10
N HIS A 147 4.43 -5.64 -18.59
CA HIS A 147 3.25 -5.28 -17.79
C HIS A 147 1.94 -5.66 -18.50
N GLU A 148 1.78 -5.31 -19.77
CA GLU A 148 0.56 -5.57 -20.54
C GLU A 148 0.17 -7.06 -20.55
N THR A 149 1.16 -7.94 -20.73
CA THR A 149 0.97 -9.39 -20.72
C THR A 149 0.55 -9.90 -19.34
N ILE A 150 1.15 -9.37 -18.28
CA ILE A 150 0.84 -9.75 -16.89
C ILE A 150 -0.56 -9.23 -16.50
N GLU A 151 -0.91 -8.00 -16.90
CA GLU A 151 -2.24 -7.42 -16.68
C GLU A 151 -3.33 -8.25 -17.37
N GLN A 152 -3.09 -8.68 -18.61
CA GLN A 152 -4.01 -9.55 -19.34
C GLN A 152 -4.15 -10.93 -18.69
N TYR A 153 -3.04 -11.51 -18.21
CA TYR A 153 -3.07 -12.79 -17.49
C TYR A 153 -3.91 -12.68 -16.21
N ILE A 154 -3.65 -11.67 -15.37
CA ILE A 154 -4.40 -11.41 -14.14
C ILE A 154 -5.88 -11.19 -14.45
N LEU A 155 -6.19 -10.41 -15.49
CA LEU A 155 -7.56 -10.18 -15.92
C LEU A 155 -8.25 -11.46 -16.41
N GLY A 156 -7.52 -12.34 -17.10
CA GLY A 156 -8.01 -13.64 -17.56
C GLY A 156 -8.38 -14.60 -16.43
N LEU A 157 -7.76 -14.47 -15.26
CA LEU A 157 -8.14 -15.25 -14.07
C LEU A 157 -9.55 -14.90 -13.58
N LYS A 158 -9.99 -13.64 -13.74
CA LYS A 158 -11.31 -13.16 -13.31
C LYS A 158 -12.40 -13.69 -14.24
N THR A 159 -12.87 -14.90 -13.98
CA THR A 159 -13.88 -15.56 -14.80
C THR A 159 -15.31 -15.15 -14.39
N ASP A 160 -15.90 -14.23 -15.15
CA ASP A 160 -17.34 -13.93 -15.14
C ASP A 160 -17.91 -14.24 -16.54
N PHE A 161 -18.62 -15.37 -16.66
CA PHE A 161 -19.17 -15.84 -17.93
C PHE A 161 -20.48 -15.13 -18.34
N SER A 162 -21.01 -14.24 -17.51
CA SER A 162 -22.19 -13.45 -17.85
C SER A 162 -21.92 -12.51 -19.03
N PHE A 163 -22.98 -12.07 -19.72
CA PHE A 163 -22.83 -11.09 -20.80
C PHE A 163 -22.23 -9.77 -20.29
N ALA A 164 -22.63 -9.34 -19.09
CA ALA A 164 -22.07 -8.18 -18.41
C ALA A 164 -20.57 -8.38 -18.09
N GLY A 165 -20.20 -9.56 -17.62
CA GLY A 165 -18.80 -9.95 -17.37
C GLY A 165 -17.94 -9.88 -18.62
N LYS A 166 -18.40 -10.49 -19.72
CA LYS A 166 -17.72 -10.43 -21.03
C LYS A 166 -17.55 -9.00 -21.54
N PHE A 167 -18.57 -8.16 -21.42
CA PHE A 167 -18.49 -6.76 -21.83
C PHE A 167 -17.50 -5.96 -20.96
N LYS A 168 -17.51 -6.16 -19.64
CA LYS A 168 -16.51 -5.59 -18.72
C LYS A 168 -15.10 -6.04 -19.10
N GLN A 169 -14.91 -7.30 -19.45
CA GLN A 169 -13.61 -7.84 -19.86
C GLN A 169 -13.08 -7.16 -21.14
N ILE A 170 -13.94 -6.93 -22.12
CA ILE A 170 -13.59 -6.16 -23.33
C ILE A 170 -13.14 -4.75 -22.97
N ILE A 171 -13.89 -4.04 -22.12
CA ILE A 171 -13.52 -2.68 -21.67
C ILE A 171 -12.15 -2.70 -20.98
N LYS A 172 -11.93 -3.65 -20.05
CA LYS A 172 -10.67 -3.76 -19.31
C LYS A 172 -9.48 -4.07 -20.25
N ASN A 173 -9.65 -4.95 -21.23
CA ASN A 173 -8.64 -5.21 -22.25
C ASN A 173 -8.29 -3.95 -23.07
N VAL A 174 -9.30 -3.18 -23.49
CA VAL A 174 -9.07 -1.90 -24.18
C VAL A 174 -8.32 -0.92 -23.30
N MET A 175 -8.66 -0.83 -22.01
CA MET A 175 -7.94 0.02 -21.06
C MET A 175 -6.47 -0.39 -20.91
N ILE A 176 -6.16 -1.69 -20.91
CA ILE A 176 -4.79 -2.20 -20.89
C ILE A 176 -4.03 -1.79 -22.15
N HIS A 177 -4.56 -2.10 -23.34
CA HIS A 177 -3.92 -1.74 -24.61
C HIS A 177 -3.74 -0.22 -24.81
N THR A 178 -4.62 0.60 -24.22
CA THR A 178 -4.55 2.07 -24.30
C THR A 178 -3.72 2.70 -23.18
N ARG A 179 -3.03 1.90 -22.34
CA ARG A 179 -2.23 2.34 -21.19
C ARG A 179 -3.04 3.12 -20.13
N LEU A 180 -4.34 2.85 -20.08
CA LEU A 180 -5.29 3.38 -19.10
C LEU A 180 -5.59 2.38 -17.97
N SER A 181 -4.90 1.24 -17.94
CA SER A 181 -5.04 0.20 -16.92
C SER A 181 -4.82 0.69 -15.49
N GLY A 182 -4.09 1.79 -15.31
CA GLY A 182 -3.96 2.46 -14.01
C GLY A 182 -5.31 2.81 -13.34
N LYS A 183 -6.42 2.87 -14.09
CA LYS A 183 -7.77 3.08 -13.51
C LYS A 183 -8.46 1.79 -13.06
N LEU A 184 -7.86 0.64 -13.31
CA LEU A 184 -8.37 -0.67 -12.92
C LEU A 184 -7.97 -1.05 -11.48
N TYR A 185 -6.97 -0.36 -10.92
CA TYR A 185 -6.42 -0.65 -9.61
C TYR A 185 -7.02 0.24 -8.53
N GLU A 186 -7.23 -0.34 -7.36
CA GLU A 186 -7.68 0.39 -6.18
C GLU A 186 -6.51 0.97 -5.40
N TYR A 187 -5.35 0.31 -5.46
CA TYR A 187 -4.15 0.74 -4.76
C TYR A 187 -2.91 0.62 -5.66
N PHE A 188 -1.88 1.34 -5.26
CA PHE A 188 -0.56 1.34 -5.87
C PHE A 188 0.48 1.04 -4.81
N VAL A 189 1.40 0.15 -5.17
CA VAL A 189 2.46 -0.34 -4.31
C VAL A 189 3.78 0.06 -4.94
N ILE A 190 4.64 0.67 -4.15
CA ILE A 190 6.00 0.98 -4.57
C ILE A 190 6.93 0.12 -3.73
N THR A 191 7.81 -0.60 -4.39
CA THR A 191 8.96 -1.25 -3.74
C THR A 191 10.19 -0.39 -4.01
N ALA A 192 11.10 -0.31 -3.04
CA ALA A 192 12.37 0.38 -3.20
C ALA A 192 13.43 -0.29 -2.32
N GLN A 193 14.67 -0.31 -2.81
CA GLN A 193 15.82 -0.79 -2.05
C GLN A 193 16.82 0.36 -1.84
N PRO A 194 17.54 0.40 -0.71
CA PRO A 194 18.61 1.38 -0.47
C PRO A 194 19.70 1.37 -1.55
#